data_AF-A0A7V4UCK8-F1
#
_entry.id   AF-A0A7V4UCK8-F1
#
_cell.length_a   1.000
_cell.length_b   1.000
_cell.length_c   1.000
_cell.angle_alpha   90.00
_cell.angle_beta   90.00
_cell.angle_gamma   90.00
#
_symmetry.space_group_name_H-M   'P 1'
#
loop_
_entity.id
_entity.type
_entity.pdbx_description
1 polymer ?
#
loop_
_entity_poly.entity_id
_entity_poly.type
_entity_poly.pdbx_seq_one_letter_code
_entity_poly.pdbx_strand_id
1 'polypeptide(L)'
;MSTTSDSATPLVSKLANDPTVSDLVELFVAELPSRVAALERALNENDRAGLLRLVHRLKGAAGGYGFPTITDAARELESALTAGNDPARVASAMDRIRSLCLRARASTPETPQ
;
A
#
# COMPACT_ATOMS: atom_id res chain seq x y z
N MET A 1 9.36 19.88 -15.09
CA MET A 1 9.06 19.43 -13.72
C MET A 1 9.55 18.01 -13.60
N SER A 2 10.46 17.76 -12.65
CA SER A 2 11.39 16.63 -12.66
C SER A 2 10.69 15.26 -12.54
N THR A 3 10.91 14.44 -13.55
CA THR A 3 10.62 13.01 -13.59
C THR A 3 11.63 12.27 -12.73
N THR A 4 11.25 11.86 -11.52
CA THR A 4 12.07 10.91 -10.76
C THR A 4 11.57 9.51 -11.06
N SER A 5 12.25 8.86 -12.00
CA SER A 5 12.16 7.44 -12.27
C SER A 5 12.63 6.69 -11.03
N ASP A 6 11.70 6.18 -10.22
CA ASP A 6 12.01 5.45 -8.99
C ASP A 6 12.46 4.03 -9.37
N SER A 7 13.77 3.85 -9.47
CA SER A 7 14.46 2.55 -9.60
C SER A 7 14.40 1.78 -8.28
N ALA A 8 13.22 1.63 -7.70
CA ALA A 8 13.01 0.90 -6.47
C ALA A 8 12.59 -0.54 -6.78
N THR A 9 13.23 -1.52 -6.13
CA THR A 9 12.94 -2.95 -6.31
C THR A 9 11.42 -3.20 -6.25
N PRO A 10 10.84 -3.90 -7.25
CA PRO A 10 9.42 -4.19 -7.24
C PRO A 10 9.04 -4.99 -5.99
N LEU A 11 7.92 -4.62 -5.38
CA LEU A 11 7.35 -5.36 -4.26
C LEU A 11 6.40 -6.40 -4.83
N VAL A 12 6.82 -7.67 -4.83
CA VAL A 12 6.06 -8.77 -5.39
C VAL A 12 5.30 -9.51 -4.29
N SER A 13 4.07 -9.93 -4.59
CA SER A 13 3.27 -10.74 -3.68
C SER A 13 3.95 -12.09 -3.39
N LYS A 14 3.80 -12.60 -2.16
CA LYS A 14 4.14 -13.98 -1.81
C LYS A 14 3.29 -15.02 -2.57
N LEU A 15 2.16 -14.61 -3.12
CA LEU A 15 1.21 -15.43 -3.87
C LEU A 15 1.37 -15.29 -5.39
N ALA A 16 2.33 -14.49 -5.86
CA ALA A 16 2.53 -14.18 -7.29
C ALA A 16 2.72 -15.42 -8.17
N ASN A 17 3.32 -16.48 -7.63
CA ASN A 17 3.62 -17.71 -8.38
C ASN A 17 2.52 -18.77 -8.27
N ASP A 18 1.42 -18.48 -7.57
CA ASP A 18 0.29 -19.39 -7.48
C ASP A 18 -0.71 -19.05 -8.60
N PRO A 19 -0.82 -19.91 -9.64
CA PRO A 19 -1.67 -19.62 -10.79
C PRO A 19 -3.15 -19.54 -10.42
N THR A 20 -3.56 -20.11 -9.28
CA THR A 20 -4.97 -20.09 -8.84
C THR A 20 -5.41 -18.73 -8.30
N VAL A 21 -4.47 -17.87 -7.92
CA VAL A 21 -4.75 -16.56 -7.31
C VAL A 21 -4.04 -15.39 -8.01
N SER A 22 -3.22 -15.66 -9.04
CA SER A 22 -2.48 -14.64 -9.79
C SER A 22 -3.37 -13.51 -10.33
N ASP A 23 -4.49 -13.84 -10.99
CA ASP A 23 -5.48 -12.85 -11.48
C ASP A 23 -6.05 -11.97 -10.35
N LEU A 24 -6.25 -12.56 -9.16
CA LEU A 24 -6.76 -11.82 -8.00
C LEU A 24 -5.69 -10.87 -7.42
N VAL A 25 -4.42 -11.29 -7.45
CA VAL A 25 -3.29 -10.43 -7.06
C VAL A 25 -3.14 -9.27 -8.06
N GLU A 26 -3.29 -9.53 -9.36
CA GLU A 26 -3.28 -8.49 -10.40
C GLU A 26 -4.38 -7.46 -10.17
N LEU A 27 -5.62 -7.91 -9.94
CA LEU A 27 -6.74 -7.03 -9.62
C LEU A 27 -6.46 -6.18 -8.38
N PHE A 28 -5.96 -6.80 -7.31
CA PHE A 28 -5.61 -6.06 -6.09
C PHE A 28 -4.54 -4.99 -6.35
N VAL A 29 -3.48 -5.32 -7.09
CA VAL A 29 -2.41 -4.36 -7.43
C VAL A 29 -2.97 -3.20 -8.26
N ALA A 30 -3.86 -3.47 -9.22
CA ALA A 30 -4.51 -2.44 -10.04
C ALA A 30 -5.37 -1.47 -9.21
N GLU A 31 -5.93 -1.92 -8.08
CA GLU A 31 -6.72 -1.08 -7.18
C GLU A 31 -5.88 -0.21 -6.23
N LEU A 32 -4.61 -0.57 -5.96
CA LEU A 32 -3.77 0.10 -4.97
C LEU A 32 -3.66 1.63 -5.18
N PRO A 33 -3.48 2.16 -6.40
CA PRO A 33 -3.45 3.61 -6.63
C PRO A 33 -4.72 4.32 -6.14
N SER A 34 -5.90 3.72 -6.39
CA SER A 34 -7.17 4.30 -5.95
C SER A 34 -7.33 4.30 -4.42
N ARG A 35 -6.82 3.25 -3.77
CA ARG A 35 -6.81 3.09 -2.31
C ARG A 35 -5.88 4.12 -1.66
N VAL A 36 -4.69 4.33 -2.22
CA VAL A 36 -3.75 5.37 -1.78
C VAL A 36 -4.38 6.76 -1.92
N ALA A 37 -4.99 7.07 -3.06
CA ALA A 37 -5.67 8.36 -3.25
C ALA A 37 -6.81 8.58 -2.23
N ALA A 38 -7.53 7.54 -1.84
CA ALA A 38 -8.55 7.63 -0.78
C ALA A 38 -7.94 7.92 0.60
N LEU A 39 -6.80 7.31 0.94
CA LEU A 39 -6.08 7.59 2.18
C LEU A 39 -5.57 9.03 2.22
N GLU A 40 -4.95 9.50 1.14
CA GLU A 40 -4.45 10.88 1.01
C GLU A 40 -5.58 11.90 1.15
N ARG A 41 -6.74 11.66 0.52
CA ARG A 41 -7.92 12.52 0.69
C ARG A 41 -8.40 12.57 2.14
N ALA A 42 -8.59 11.42 2.78
CA ALA A 42 -9.03 11.37 4.17
C ALA A 42 -8.05 12.07 5.12
N LEU A 43 -6.75 11.97 4.85
CA LEU A 43 -5.71 12.70 5.59
C LEU A 43 -5.83 14.21 5.40
N ASN A 44 -5.96 14.68 4.15
CA ASN A 44 -6.07 16.11 3.83
C ASN A 44 -7.36 16.75 4.37
N GLU A 45 -8.46 15.99 4.40
CA GLU A 45 -9.74 16.41 4.95
C GLU A 45 -9.80 16.35 6.48
N ASN A 46 -8.72 15.89 7.14
CA ASN A 46 -8.69 15.60 8.57
C ASN A 46 -9.78 14.58 9.01
N ASP A 47 -10.29 13.75 8.09
CA ASP A 47 -11.23 12.65 8.42
C ASP A 47 -10.47 11.47 9.03
N ARG A 48 -10.10 11.63 10.29
CA ARG A 48 -9.38 10.62 11.07
C ARG A 48 -10.14 9.29 11.14
N ALA A 49 -11.46 9.33 11.29
CA ALA A 49 -12.26 8.12 11.40
C ALA A 49 -12.31 7.38 10.06
N GLY A 50 -12.48 8.09 8.94
CA GLY A 50 -12.38 7.53 7.60
C GLY A 50 -11.00 6.99 7.29
N LEU A 51 -9.95 7.75 7.62
CA LEU A 51 -8.57 7.31 7.45
C LEU A 51 -8.32 5.99 8.19
N LEU A 52 -8.71 5.88 9.46
CA LEU A 52 -8.55 4.65 10.24
C LEU A 52 -9.26 3.45 9.59
N ARG A 53 -10.50 3.63 9.11
CA ARG A 53 -11.25 2.59 8.41
C ARG A 53 -10.56 2.15 7.11
N LEU A 54 -10.06 3.11 6.33
CA LEU A 54 -9.37 2.83 5.07
C LEU A 54 -8.04 2.09 5.32
N VAL A 55 -7.26 2.51 6.32
CA VAL A 55 -6.01 1.85 6.72
C VAL A 55 -6.27 0.43 7.18
N HIS A 56 -7.30 0.22 8.00
CA HIS A 56 -7.69 -1.11 8.46
C HIS A 56 -8.05 -2.05 7.29
N ARG A 57 -8.83 -1.55 6.32
CA ARG A 57 -9.18 -2.30 5.10
C ARG A 57 -7.97 -2.63 4.25
N LEU A 58 -7.05 -1.67 4.06
CA LEU A 58 -5.80 -1.89 3.33
C LEU A 58 -4.97 -2.97 4.00
N LYS A 59 -4.80 -2.91 5.33
CA LYS A 59 -4.04 -3.89 6.11
C LYS A 59 -4.57 -5.32 5.89
N GLY A 60 -5.88 -5.50 6.01
CA GLY A 60 -6.54 -6.80 5.83
C GLY A 60 -6.40 -7.34 4.40
N ALA A 61 -6.70 -6.50 3.40
CA ALA A 61 -6.59 -6.88 2.00
C ALA A 61 -5.14 -7.22 1.61
N ALA A 62 -4.18 -6.36 1.95
CA ALA A 62 -2.76 -6.60 1.67
C ALA A 62 -2.25 -7.91 2.30
N GLY A 63 -2.72 -8.24 3.51
CA GLY A 63 -2.38 -9.51 4.16
C GLY A 63 -2.93 -10.71 3.39
N GLY A 64 -4.19 -10.64 2.96
CA GLY A 64 -4.83 -11.70 2.16
C GLY A 64 -4.20 -11.91 0.80
N TYR A 65 -3.68 -10.84 0.17
CA TYR A 65 -3.03 -10.90 -1.14
C TYR A 65 -1.50 -11.07 -1.07
N GLY A 66 -0.94 -11.40 0.10
CA GLY A 66 0.48 -11.75 0.20
C GLY A 66 1.46 -10.58 0.17
N PHE A 67 1.04 -9.37 0.59
CA PHE A 67 1.88 -8.18 0.70
C PHE A 67 2.18 -7.81 2.17
N PRO A 68 2.98 -8.61 2.90
CA PRO A 68 3.24 -8.37 4.33
C PRO A 68 3.89 -7.01 4.60
N THR A 69 4.73 -6.50 3.70
CA THR A 69 5.36 -5.18 3.85
C THR A 69 4.33 -4.05 3.82
N ILE A 70 3.27 -4.17 3.02
CA ILE A 70 2.15 -3.20 3.02
C ILE A 70 1.33 -3.37 4.31
N THR A 71 1.08 -4.61 4.75
CA THR A 71 0.39 -4.89 6.02
C THR A 71 1.09 -4.25 7.22
N ASP A 72 2.42 -4.34 7.27
CA ASP A 72 3.22 -3.77 8.35
C ASP A 72 3.18 -2.24 8.34
N ALA A 73 3.34 -1.61 7.17
CA ALA A 73 3.21 -0.16 7.02
C ALA A 73 1.80 0.34 7.39
N ALA A 74 0.75 -0.41 7.02
CA ALA A 74 -0.62 -0.08 7.42
C ALA A 74 -0.82 -0.19 8.94
N ARG A 75 -0.19 -1.17 9.61
CA ARG A 75 -0.21 -1.30 11.08
C ARG A 75 0.50 -0.13 11.77
N GLU A 76 1.62 0.33 11.20
CA GLU A 76 2.35 1.51 11.69
C GLU A 76 1.47 2.77 11.62
N LEU A 77 0.80 3.01 10.49
CA LEU A 77 -0.11 4.15 10.33
C LEU A 77 -1.32 4.04 11.27
N GLU A 78 -1.96 2.88 11.38
CA GLU A 78 -3.07 2.64 12.31
C GLU A 78 -2.66 2.96 13.75
N SER A 79 -1.45 2.56 14.13
CA SER A 79 -0.87 2.83 15.46
C SER A 79 -0.54 4.31 15.66
N ALA A 80 0.01 4.98 14.65
CA ALA A 80 0.29 6.43 14.70
C ALA A 80 -1.00 7.25 14.86
N LEU A 81 -2.08 6.81 14.21
CA LEU A 81 -3.40 7.40 14.40
C LEU A 81 -3.85 7.17 15.85
N THR A 82 -3.92 5.93 16.35
CA THR A 82 -4.49 5.66 17.68
C THR A 82 -3.68 6.20 18.86
N ALA A 83 -2.34 6.22 18.78
CA ALA A 83 -1.46 6.53 19.92
C ALA A 83 -1.27 8.02 20.26
N GLY A 84 -1.88 8.95 19.52
CA GLY A 84 -1.75 10.39 19.79
C GLY A 84 -1.71 11.31 18.58
N ASN A 85 -1.86 10.76 17.37
CA ASN A 85 -1.95 11.53 16.13
C ASN A 85 -0.75 12.45 15.86
N ASP A 86 0.47 11.99 16.17
CA ASP A 86 1.69 12.72 15.83
C ASP A 86 1.74 12.95 14.31
N PRO A 87 1.61 14.20 13.83
CA PRO A 87 1.50 14.49 12.41
C PRO A 87 2.73 14.03 11.62
N ALA A 88 3.93 14.08 12.22
CA ALA A 88 5.15 13.66 11.56
C ALA A 88 5.17 12.13 11.35
N ARG A 89 4.71 11.37 12.36
CA ARG A 89 4.60 9.90 12.24
C ARG A 89 3.51 9.50 11.25
N VAL A 90 2.38 10.20 11.23
CA VAL A 90 1.30 9.95 10.27
C VAL A 90 1.78 10.22 8.84
N ALA A 91 2.43 11.36 8.60
CA ALA A 91 3.00 11.71 7.29
C ALA A 91 4.04 10.67 6.82
N SER A 92 5.00 10.33 7.68
CA SER A 92 6.03 9.34 7.35
C SER A 92 5.44 7.95 7.03
N ALA A 93 4.45 7.50 7.80
CA ALA A 93 3.78 6.22 7.55
C ALA A 93 2.94 6.26 6.26
N MET A 94 2.32 7.40 5.94
CA MET A 94 1.58 7.60 4.69
C MET A 94 2.51 7.54 3.47
N ASP A 95 3.65 8.23 3.52
CA ASP A 95 4.65 8.19 2.44
C ASP A 95 5.17 6.76 2.20
N ARG A 96 5.37 6.00 3.28
CA ARG A 96 5.78 4.60 3.21
C ARG A 96 4.73 3.73 2.52
N ILE A 97 3.45 3.84 2.90
CA ILE A 97 2.35 3.12 2.23
C ILE A 97 2.29 3.49 0.75
N ARG A 98 2.35 4.79 0.42
CA ARG A 98 2.32 5.28 -0.96
C ARG A 98 3.44 4.65 -1.80
N SER A 99 4.68 4.71 -1.32
CA SER A 99 5.84 4.11 -2.00
C SER A 99 5.66 2.61 -2.24
N LEU A 100 5.26 1.86 -1.20
CA LEU A 100 5.08 0.41 -1.31
C LEU A 100 3.96 0.04 -2.29
N CYS A 101 2.84 0.75 -2.26
CA CYS A 101 1.73 0.53 -3.17
C CYS A 101 2.09 0.83 -4.63
N LEU A 102 2.84 1.90 -4.89
CA LEU A 102 3.31 2.24 -6.25
C LEU A 102 4.31 1.21 -6.81
N ARG A 103 5.05 0.55 -5.93
CA ARG A 103 6.03 -0.49 -6.28
C ARG A 103 5.44 -1.90 -6.35
N ALA A 104 4.20 -2.09 -5.89
CA ALA A 104 3.56 -3.39 -5.87
C ALA A 104 3.38 -3.92 -7.29
N ARG A 105 3.76 -5.18 -7.51
CA ARG A 105 3.59 -5.88 -8.79
C ARG A 105 3.03 -7.28 -8.52
N ALA A 106 2.19 -7.75 -9.43
CA ALA A 106 1.62 -9.09 -9.34
C ALA A 106 2.60 -10.19 -9.75
N SER A 107 3.59 -9.85 -10.59
CA SER A 107 4.67 -10.71 -11.03
C SER A 107 5.96 -9.90 -11.19
N THR A 108 7.11 -10.57 -11.16
CA THR A 108 8.34 -9.95 -11.67
C THR A 108 8.21 -9.77 -13.18
N PRO A 109 8.68 -8.67 -13.78
CA PRO A 109 8.77 -8.60 -15.23
C PRO A 109 9.57 -9.81 -15.71
N GLU A 110 8.93 -10.69 -16.50
CA GLU A 110 9.66 -11.71 -17.25
C GLU A 110 10.75 -10.98 -18.01
N THR A 111 12.00 -11.31 -17.71
CA THR A 111 13.10 -10.87 -18.57
C THR A 111 12.91 -11.67 -19.86
N PRO A 112 12.58 -11.04 -21.01
CA PRO A 112 12.60 -11.78 -22.26
C PRO A 112 14.04 -12.24 -22.45
N GLN A 113 14.25 -13.55 -22.58
CA GLN A 113 15.52 -14.08 -23.06
C GLN A 113 15.74 -13.67 -24.52
#